data_AF-A0A6P6J9T7-F1
#
_entry.id   AF-A0A6P6J9T7-F1
#
_cell.length_a   1.000
_cell.length_b   1.000
_cell.length_c   1.000
_cell.angle_alpha   90.00
_cell.angle_beta   90.00
_cell.angle_gamma   90.00
#
_symmetry.space_group_name_H-M   'P 1'
#
loop_
_entity.id
_entity.type
_entity.pdbx_description
1 polymer ?
#
loop_
_entity_poly.entity_id
_entity_poly.type
_entity_poly.pdbx_seq_one_letter_code
_entity_poly.pdbx_strand_id
1 'polypeptide(L)'
;MTSLESVIQKHAFSYHCYADDTQLYFSFPPDDPTVAARISACLSDILVESALKVSDFHQAKRYLVTSDELQRRCSLPESYSANTIVAYLRKAKGQKKKIIEELEVKPSKRTKLTSQCSKLCEDECRDLAGDIMYLATKFIPQKKVAEALLEEGNVNEAMFKTEDCRKTMKALQEALENNWETFGLATHGLGPAVIKGTFTIIDACLKEKIRALKSKVSKDE
;
A
#
# COMPACT_ATOMS: atom_id res chain seq x y z
N MET A 1 27.12 0.42 -9.02
CA MET A 1 26.18 -0.13 -8.04
C MET A 1 26.51 0.46 -6.70
N THR A 2 25.66 1.29 -6.11
CA THR A 2 25.63 1.35 -4.65
C THR A 2 24.43 0.54 -4.18
N SER A 3 24.65 -0.76 -3.97
CA SER A 3 23.69 -1.66 -3.34
C SER A 3 23.34 -1.14 -1.94
N LEU A 4 22.20 -1.56 -1.37
CA LEU A 4 21.84 -1.29 0.03
C LEU A 4 23.04 -1.50 0.97
N GLU A 5 23.83 -2.52 0.69
CA GLU A 5 25.10 -2.86 1.33
C GLU A 5 26.11 -1.71 1.36
N SER A 6 26.33 -1.02 0.24
CA SER A 6 27.28 0.09 0.16
C SER A 6 26.83 1.32 0.98
N VAL A 7 25.51 1.55 1.07
CA VAL A 7 24.95 2.59 1.96
C VAL A 7 25.20 2.21 3.41
N ILE A 8 24.99 0.94 3.77
CA ILE A 8 25.25 0.44 5.12
C ILE A 8 26.76 0.53 5.48
N GLN A 9 27.63 0.09 4.57
CA GLN A 9 29.09 0.13 4.74
C GLN A 9 29.62 1.56 4.92
N LYS A 10 29.06 2.54 4.19
CA LYS A 10 29.40 3.97 4.34
C LYS A 10 29.21 4.47 5.78
N HIS A 11 28.25 3.91 6.52
CA HIS A 11 28.00 4.27 7.92
C HIS A 11 28.73 3.35 8.92
N ALA A 12 29.60 2.47 8.41
CA ALA A 12 30.42 1.52 9.16
C ALA A 12 29.60 0.60 10.08
N PHE A 13 28.48 0.08 9.57
CA PHE A 13 27.71 -0.99 10.20
C PHE A 13 27.98 -2.33 9.52
N SER A 14 28.03 -3.38 10.32
CA SER A 14 28.03 -4.75 9.83
C SER A 14 26.61 -5.15 9.47
N TYR A 15 26.44 -6.02 8.48
CA TYR A 15 25.12 -6.45 8.02
C TYR A 15 25.13 -7.87 7.47
N HIS A 16 23.95 -8.45 7.37
CA HIS A 16 23.69 -9.68 6.63
C HIS A 16 22.47 -9.48 5.76
N CYS A 17 22.60 -9.77 4.47
CA CYS A 17 21.50 -9.75 3.51
C CYS A 17 21.17 -11.18 3.08
N TYR A 18 19.89 -11.53 3.11
CA TYR A 18 19.38 -12.78 2.54
C TYR A 18 18.09 -12.47 1.78
N ALA A 19 18.13 -12.60 0.45
CA ALA A 19 17.04 -12.18 -0.43
C ALA A 19 16.63 -10.71 -0.18
N ASP A 20 15.39 -10.46 0.24
CA ASP A 20 14.84 -9.16 0.60
C ASP A 20 15.04 -8.80 2.08
N ASP A 21 15.44 -9.75 2.92
CA ASP A 21 15.72 -9.51 4.33
C ASP A 21 17.14 -8.94 4.55
N THR A 22 17.22 -7.83 5.27
CA THR A 22 18.50 -7.20 5.67
C THR A 22 18.56 -7.01 7.17
N GLN A 23 19.55 -7.62 7.82
CA GLN A 23 19.82 -7.46 9.24
C GLN A 23 21.06 -6.57 9.43
N LEU A 24 20.93 -5.57 10.30
CA LEU A 24 22.03 -4.70 10.72
C LEU A 24 22.57 -5.18 12.06
N TYR A 25 23.88 -5.42 12.12
CA TYR A 25 24.57 -5.74 13.37
C TYR A 25 25.19 -4.48 13.96
N PHE A 26 24.93 -4.32 15.24
CA PHE A 26 25.28 -3.15 16.01
C PHE A 26 26.31 -3.56 17.07
N SER A 27 27.57 -3.29 16.78
CA SER A 27 28.71 -3.59 17.65
C SER A 27 29.50 -2.31 17.91
N PHE A 28 29.39 -1.77 19.11
CA PHE A 28 30.06 -0.53 19.51
C PHE A 28 30.38 -0.54 21.01
N PRO A 29 31.38 0.24 21.46
CA PRO A 29 31.61 0.48 22.87
C PRO A 29 30.36 1.06 23.55
N PRO A 30 30.06 0.69 24.80
CA PRO A 30 28.89 1.20 25.53
C PRO A 30 28.83 2.73 25.62
N ASP A 31 30.00 3.38 25.62
CA ASP A 31 30.16 4.81 25.83
C ASP A 31 30.37 5.62 24.54
N ASP A 32 30.22 5.03 23.34
CA ASP A 32 30.36 5.77 22.09
C ASP A 32 29.13 6.68 21.85
N PRO A 33 29.29 8.02 22.00
CA PRO A 33 28.16 8.95 21.89
C PRO A 33 27.72 9.16 20.43
N THR A 34 28.51 8.71 19.46
CA THR A 34 28.26 8.93 18.02
C THR A 34 27.34 7.89 17.42
N VAL A 35 27.12 6.76 18.10
CA VAL A 35 26.34 5.62 17.62
C VAL A 35 24.94 6.03 17.19
N ALA A 36 24.20 6.73 18.05
CA ALA A 36 22.83 7.14 17.76
C ALA A 36 22.75 8.05 16.52
N ALA A 37 23.70 8.98 16.38
CA ALA A 37 23.78 9.87 15.22
C ALA A 37 24.11 9.11 13.94
N ARG A 38 25.04 8.14 13.98
CA ARG A 38 25.40 7.27 12.85
C ARG A 38 24.24 6.38 12.41
N ILE A 39 23.53 5.77 13.38
CA ILE A 39 22.33 4.96 13.09
C ILE A 39 21.28 5.84 12.43
N SER A 40 21.00 7.01 13.01
CA SER A 40 20.02 7.94 12.45
C SER A 40 20.40 8.40 11.04
N ALA A 41 21.68 8.68 10.78
CA ALA A 41 22.18 9.06 9.47
C ALA A 41 22.01 7.92 8.45
N CYS A 42 22.38 6.70 8.82
CA CYS A 42 22.20 5.50 7.99
C CYS A 42 20.73 5.27 7.64
N LEU A 43 19.86 5.25 8.64
CA LEU A 43 18.42 5.10 8.43
C LEU A 43 17.83 6.23 7.58
N SER A 44 18.34 7.46 7.70
CA SER A 44 17.89 8.58 6.88
C SER A 44 18.33 8.48 5.42
N ASP A 45 19.45 7.84 5.12
CA ASP A 45 19.90 7.59 3.74
C ASP A 45 19.05 6.50 3.07
N ILE A 46 18.46 5.60 3.86
CA ILE A 46 17.70 4.43 3.38
C ILE A 46 16.18 4.69 3.35
N LEU A 47 15.66 5.47 4.30
CA LEU A 47 14.21 5.64 4.49
C LEU A 47 13.70 7.01 4.03
N VAL A 48 12.41 7.04 3.70
CA VAL A 48 11.65 8.23 3.34
C VAL A 48 10.57 8.49 4.39
N GLU A 49 10.45 9.74 4.86
CA GLU A 49 9.43 10.13 5.85
C GLU A 49 8.03 10.09 5.25
N SER A 50 7.04 9.52 5.93
CA SER A 50 5.66 9.48 5.43
C SER A 50 5.12 10.86 5.01
N ALA A 51 4.52 10.93 3.83
CA ALA A 51 3.63 12.01 3.42
C ALA A 51 2.28 11.94 4.14
N LEU A 52 1.86 10.74 4.56
CA LEU A 52 0.70 10.52 5.43
C LEU A 52 1.10 10.83 6.87
N LYS A 53 0.86 12.08 7.30
CA LYS A 53 1.12 12.49 8.68
C LYS A 53 0.04 11.92 9.60
N VAL A 54 0.29 10.75 10.17
CA VAL A 54 -0.47 10.26 11.32
C VAL A 54 0.22 10.83 12.56
N SER A 55 -0.43 11.80 13.21
CA SER A 55 0.07 12.43 14.42
C SER A 55 -0.21 11.55 15.64
N ASP A 56 0.36 10.35 15.67
CA ASP A 56 0.47 9.62 16.93
C ASP A 56 1.79 10.05 17.56
N PHE A 57 1.67 10.70 18.71
CA PHE A 57 2.74 11.31 19.50
C PHE A 57 3.96 10.38 19.64
N HIS A 58 4.90 10.42 18.69
CA HIS A 58 6.33 10.72 18.92
C HIS A 58 7.26 10.50 17.72
N GLN A 59 6.85 9.91 16.59
CA GLN A 59 7.73 9.79 15.41
C GLN A 59 6.95 9.62 14.12
N ALA A 60 7.32 10.38 13.07
CA ALA A 60 6.80 10.16 11.73
C ALA A 60 7.19 8.77 11.26
N LYS A 61 6.20 7.96 10.85
CA LYS A 61 6.46 6.66 10.21
C LYS A 61 7.37 6.86 9.01
N ARG A 62 8.36 5.98 8.86
CA ARG A 62 9.35 6.01 7.78
C ARG A 62 9.21 4.75 6.95
N TYR A 63 9.37 4.88 5.64
CA TYR A 63 9.20 3.81 4.68
C TYR A 63 10.47 3.59 3.89
N LEU A 64 10.78 2.34 3.60
CA LEU A 64 11.84 1.97 2.68
C LEU A 64 11.33 2.17 1.25
N VAL A 65 12.11 2.85 0.42
CA VAL A 65 11.87 2.91 -1.03
C VAL A 65 12.98 2.12 -1.70
N THR A 66 12.61 1.05 -2.40
CA THR A 66 13.59 0.17 -3.05
C THR A 66 14.04 0.73 -4.40
N SER A 67 15.22 0.28 -4.87
CA SER A 67 15.69 0.56 -6.23
C SER A 67 14.68 0.06 -7.28
N ASP A 68 14.06 -1.09 -7.02
CA ASP A 68 13.08 -1.70 -7.92
C ASP A 68 11.83 -0.84 -8.04
N GLU A 69 11.32 -0.31 -6.92
CA GLU A 69 10.22 0.66 -6.96
C GLU A 69 10.61 1.86 -7.81
N LEU A 70 11.75 2.50 -7.55
CA LEU A 70 12.18 3.67 -8.33
C LEU A 70 12.34 3.37 -9.82
N GLN A 71 12.90 2.21 -10.16
CA GLN A 71 13.07 1.76 -11.53
C GLN A 71 11.71 1.53 -12.22
N ARG A 72 10.73 0.96 -11.50
CA ARG A 72 9.33 0.87 -11.97
C ARG A 72 8.73 2.26 -12.20
N ARG A 73 8.88 3.21 -11.26
CA ARG A 73 8.35 4.58 -11.37
C ARG A 73 8.95 5.36 -12.54
N CYS A 74 10.19 5.06 -12.94
CA CYS A 74 10.85 5.64 -14.11
C CYS A 74 10.28 5.14 -15.44
N SER A 75 9.50 4.05 -15.41
CA SER A 75 8.87 3.42 -16.57
C SER A 75 7.42 3.90 -16.75
N LEU A 76 6.71 3.43 -17.78
CA LEU A 76 5.28 3.72 -17.91
C LEU A 76 4.49 3.10 -16.73
N PRO A 77 3.40 3.74 -16.27
CA PRO A 77 2.74 4.91 -16.87
C PRO A 77 3.31 6.27 -16.43
N GLU A 78 4.04 6.34 -15.33
CA GLU A 78 4.45 7.59 -14.69
C GLU A 78 5.65 8.27 -15.33
N SER A 79 6.64 7.47 -15.74
CA SER A 79 7.88 7.92 -16.37
C SER A 79 8.56 9.02 -15.57
N TYR A 80 8.86 8.79 -14.28
CA TYR A 80 9.43 9.80 -13.40
C TYR A 80 10.66 10.49 -13.98
N SER A 81 10.65 11.81 -13.90
CA SER A 81 11.84 12.62 -14.11
C SER A 81 12.75 12.61 -12.89
N ALA A 82 14.02 12.97 -13.10
CA ALA A 82 14.99 13.20 -12.04
C ALA A 82 14.48 14.12 -10.91
N ASN A 83 13.76 15.19 -11.26
CA ASN A 83 13.20 16.12 -10.27
C ASN A 83 12.07 15.47 -9.47
N THR A 84 11.29 14.61 -10.11
CA THR A 84 10.18 13.89 -9.49
C THR A 84 10.70 12.84 -8.51
N ILE A 85 11.76 12.10 -8.87
CA ILE A 85 12.41 11.14 -7.96
C ILE A 85 12.86 11.84 -6.68
N VAL A 86 13.52 13.00 -6.79
CA VAL A 86 13.98 13.75 -5.61
C VAL A 86 12.81 14.23 -4.75
N ALA A 87 11.74 14.72 -5.37
CA ALA A 87 10.53 15.12 -4.66
C ALA A 87 9.82 13.92 -4.00
N TYR A 88 9.75 12.80 -4.69
CA TYR A 88 9.19 11.52 -4.25
C TYR A 88 9.95 10.95 -3.05
N LEU A 89 11.28 10.96 -3.09
CA LEU A 89 12.17 10.59 -1.98
C LEU A 89 12.23 11.66 -0.87
N ARG A 90 11.52 12.77 -1.03
CA ARG A 90 11.45 13.88 -0.06
C ARG A 90 12.83 14.43 0.29
N LYS A 91 13.75 14.42 -0.67
CA LYS A 91 15.14 14.92 -0.52
C LYS A 91 15.28 16.34 -1.08
N ALA A 92 16.34 17.02 -0.64
CA ALA A 92 16.65 18.35 -1.16
C ALA A 92 17.04 18.30 -2.65
N LYS A 93 16.63 19.32 -3.43
CA LYS A 93 16.90 19.41 -4.88
C LYS A 93 18.38 19.26 -5.25
N GLY A 94 19.29 19.68 -4.38
CA GLY A 94 20.74 19.55 -4.57
C GLY A 94 21.24 18.10 -4.57
N GLN A 95 20.52 17.17 -3.96
CA GLN A 95 20.89 15.75 -3.89
C GLN A 95 20.62 14.99 -5.20
N LYS A 96 20.04 15.64 -6.22
CA LYS A 96 19.61 15.02 -7.48
C LYS A 96 20.67 14.18 -8.18
N LYS A 97 21.87 14.73 -8.39
CA LYS A 97 22.96 14.01 -9.09
C LYS A 97 23.37 12.77 -8.31
N LYS A 98 23.67 12.97 -7.02
CA LYS A 98 24.04 11.90 -6.08
C LYS A 98 23.01 10.77 -6.05
N ILE A 99 21.72 11.09 -5.89
CA ILE A 99 20.63 10.10 -5.83
C ILE A 99 20.54 9.29 -7.13
N ILE A 100 20.67 9.93 -8.29
CA ILE A 100 20.57 9.23 -9.59
C ILE A 100 21.79 8.34 -9.82
N GLU A 101 22.98 8.82 -9.47
CA GLU A 101 24.23 8.07 -9.61
C GLU A 101 24.31 6.90 -8.62
N GLU A 102 23.93 7.11 -7.35
CA GLU A 102 23.97 6.09 -6.31
C GLU A 102 22.88 5.01 -6.51
N LEU A 103 21.65 5.40 -6.85
CA LEU A 103 20.55 4.44 -6.99
C LEU A 103 20.49 3.77 -8.36
N GLU A 104 21.38 4.16 -9.30
CA GLU A 104 21.46 3.65 -10.68
C GLU A 104 20.13 3.69 -11.45
N VAL A 105 19.22 4.56 -11.04
CA VAL A 105 17.91 4.74 -11.66
C VAL A 105 18.04 5.49 -12.98
N LYS A 106 17.24 5.11 -13.97
CA LYS A 106 17.21 5.75 -15.31
C LYS A 106 15.97 6.64 -15.46
N PRO A 107 15.98 7.89 -14.95
CA PRO A 107 14.84 8.78 -15.05
C PRO A 107 14.53 9.16 -16.50
N SER A 108 13.24 9.34 -16.77
CA SER A 108 12.77 9.91 -18.04
C SER A 108 13.05 11.41 -18.13
N LYS A 109 13.06 11.96 -19.36
CA LYS A 109 13.26 13.41 -19.59
C LYS A 109 12.19 14.26 -18.89
N ARG A 110 10.96 13.77 -18.84
CA ARG A 110 9.80 14.40 -18.19
C ARG A 110 8.88 13.34 -17.59
N THR A 111 8.24 13.70 -16.49
CA THR A 111 7.14 12.92 -15.90
C THR A 111 5.94 12.94 -16.85
N LYS A 112 5.36 11.78 -17.12
CA LYS A 112 4.21 11.63 -18.03
C LYS A 112 2.87 11.61 -17.29
N LEU A 113 2.82 10.98 -16.11
CA LEU A 113 1.62 10.91 -15.30
C LEU A 113 1.95 11.34 -13.87
N THR A 114 1.14 12.25 -13.35
CA THR A 114 1.20 12.70 -11.96
C THR A 114 -0.19 12.66 -11.36
N SER A 115 -0.33 11.96 -10.24
CA SER A 115 -1.54 11.94 -9.42
C SER A 115 -1.18 12.21 -7.95
N GLN A 116 -2.16 12.15 -7.05
CA GLN A 116 -1.85 12.15 -5.62
C GLN A 116 -1.12 10.87 -5.19
N CYS A 117 -1.37 9.74 -5.86
CA CYS A 117 -0.65 8.48 -5.63
C CYS A 117 0.84 8.63 -5.95
N SER A 118 1.21 9.45 -6.94
CA SER A 118 2.61 9.70 -7.32
C SER A 118 3.46 10.37 -6.22
N LYS A 119 2.86 10.77 -5.10
CA LYS A 119 3.56 11.31 -3.93
C LYS A 119 3.78 10.29 -2.82
N LEU A 120 3.15 9.12 -2.93
CA LEU A 120 3.14 8.05 -1.93
C LEU A 120 4.02 6.90 -2.43
N CYS A 121 4.84 6.34 -1.54
CA CYS A 121 5.48 5.06 -1.83
C CYS A 121 4.47 3.91 -1.77
N GLU A 122 4.84 2.77 -2.35
CA GLU A 122 4.01 1.57 -2.38
C GLU A 122 3.57 1.14 -0.96
N ASP A 123 4.43 1.28 0.04
CA ASP A 123 4.09 0.94 1.42
C ASP A 123 3.14 1.96 2.08
N GLU A 124 3.25 3.25 1.77
CA GLU A 124 2.25 4.26 2.19
C GLU A 124 0.89 3.96 1.56
N CYS A 125 0.87 3.59 0.28
CA CYS A 125 -0.34 3.17 -0.41
C CYS A 125 -0.95 1.91 0.24
N ARG A 126 -0.12 0.94 0.66
CA ARG A 126 -0.56 -0.28 1.34
C ARG A 126 -1.20 0.03 2.67
N ASP A 127 -0.56 0.85 3.49
CA ASP A 127 -1.08 1.25 4.80
C ASP A 127 -2.37 2.05 4.66
N LEU A 128 -2.41 3.02 3.74
CA LEU A 128 -3.61 3.81 3.48
C LEU A 128 -4.78 2.92 3.05
N ALA A 129 -4.55 1.92 2.20
CA ALA A 129 -5.59 0.96 1.85
C ALA A 129 -6.07 0.18 3.08
N GLY A 130 -5.13 -0.25 3.94
CA GLY A 130 -5.42 -0.92 5.21
C GLY A 130 -6.29 -0.07 6.13
N ASP A 131 -5.96 1.20 6.31
CA ASP A 131 -6.73 2.14 7.13
C ASP A 131 -8.13 2.36 6.57
N ILE A 132 -8.28 2.55 5.26
CA ILE A 132 -9.60 2.68 4.62
C ILE A 132 -10.42 1.41 4.89
N MET A 133 -9.82 0.23 4.81
CA MET A 133 -10.54 -1.03 5.06
C MET A 133 -10.89 -1.23 6.53
N TYR A 134 -9.99 -0.84 7.45
CA TYR A 134 -10.30 -0.82 8.88
C TYR A 134 -11.49 0.10 9.17
N LEU A 135 -11.51 1.30 8.61
CA LEU A 135 -12.64 2.23 8.78
C LEU A 135 -13.93 1.68 8.16
N ALA A 136 -13.85 1.14 6.94
CA ALA A 136 -15.01 0.56 6.26
C ALA A 136 -15.62 -0.60 7.08
N THR A 137 -14.80 -1.54 7.56
CA THR A 137 -15.27 -2.67 8.37
C THR A 137 -15.86 -2.21 9.72
N LYS A 138 -15.29 -1.17 10.32
CA LYS A 138 -15.73 -0.63 11.62
C LYS A 138 -17.01 0.19 11.54
N PHE A 139 -17.19 0.98 10.48
CA PHE A 139 -18.23 2.01 10.42
C PHE A 139 -19.35 1.72 9.44
N ILE A 140 -19.20 0.78 8.49
CA ILE A 140 -20.30 0.37 7.62
C ILE A 140 -21.18 -0.63 8.38
N PRO A 141 -22.47 -0.33 8.64
CA PRO A 141 -23.33 -1.23 9.39
C PRO A 141 -23.91 -2.32 8.49
N GLN A 142 -23.16 -3.40 8.24
CA GLN A 142 -23.52 -4.43 7.25
C GLN A 142 -24.90 -5.06 7.52
N LYS A 143 -25.27 -5.24 8.79
CA LYS A 143 -26.60 -5.73 9.18
C LYS A 143 -27.73 -4.80 8.75
N LYS A 144 -27.59 -3.49 9.00
CA LYS A 144 -28.59 -2.48 8.58
C LYS A 144 -28.70 -2.38 7.06
N VAL A 145 -27.55 -2.48 6.37
CA VAL A 145 -27.53 -2.53 4.89
C VAL A 145 -28.29 -3.76 4.40
N ALA A 146 -28.06 -4.92 5.00
CA ALA A 146 -28.77 -6.16 4.66
C ALA A 146 -30.29 -6.06 4.91
N GLU A 147 -30.69 -5.50 6.05
CA GLU A 147 -32.11 -5.27 6.40
C GLU A 147 -32.80 -4.36 5.37
N ALA A 148 -32.13 -3.27 4.95
CA ALA A 148 -32.65 -2.35 3.94
C ALA A 148 -32.78 -2.98 2.54
N LEU A 149 -32.09 -4.09 2.28
CA LEU A 149 -32.15 -4.84 1.02
C LEU A 149 -33.12 -6.02 1.07
N LEU A 150 -33.84 -6.24 2.17
CA LEU A 150 -34.84 -7.28 2.25
C LEU A 150 -36.03 -6.93 1.36
N GLU A 151 -36.34 -7.81 0.43
CA GLU A 151 -37.52 -7.71 -0.42
C GLU A 151 -38.70 -8.43 0.25
N GLU A 152 -39.91 -7.96 -0.02
CA GLU A 152 -41.14 -8.71 0.27
C GLU A 152 -41.35 -9.78 -0.81
N GLY A 153 -41.85 -10.95 -0.43
CA GLY A 153 -42.12 -12.05 -1.36
C GLY A 153 -41.40 -13.36 -1.00
N ASN A 154 -41.13 -14.18 -2.01
CA ASN A 154 -40.61 -15.53 -1.83
C ASN A 154 -39.15 -15.51 -1.33
N VAL A 155 -38.94 -15.94 -0.08
CA VAL A 155 -37.64 -15.94 0.58
C VAL A 155 -36.62 -16.83 -0.14
N ASN A 156 -37.03 -17.99 -0.66
CA ASN A 156 -36.13 -18.90 -1.38
C ASN A 156 -35.62 -18.26 -2.69
N GLU A 157 -36.50 -17.57 -3.42
CA GLU A 157 -36.14 -16.85 -4.63
C GLU A 157 -35.17 -15.69 -4.31
N ALA A 158 -35.46 -14.91 -3.26
CA ALA A 158 -34.59 -13.83 -2.82
C ALA A 158 -33.20 -14.34 -2.38
N MET A 159 -33.14 -15.49 -1.69
CA MET A 159 -31.89 -16.15 -1.32
C MET A 159 -31.11 -16.60 -2.56
N PHE A 160 -31.77 -17.24 -3.53
CA PHE A 160 -31.13 -17.67 -4.77
C PHE A 160 -30.52 -16.50 -5.54
N LYS A 161 -31.29 -15.42 -5.77
CA LYS A 161 -30.81 -14.20 -6.43
C LYS A 161 -29.62 -13.58 -5.70
N THR A 162 -29.66 -13.58 -4.37
CA THR A 162 -28.55 -13.03 -3.56
C THR A 162 -27.28 -13.86 -3.73
N GLU A 163 -27.38 -15.19 -3.75
CA GLU A 163 -26.21 -16.07 -3.95
C GLU A 163 -25.66 -15.97 -5.38
N ASP A 164 -26.54 -15.84 -6.38
CA ASP A 164 -26.13 -15.64 -7.78
C ASP A 164 -25.41 -14.30 -7.98
N CYS A 165 -25.91 -13.24 -7.35
CA CYS A 165 -25.22 -11.94 -7.29
C CYS A 165 -23.82 -12.08 -6.68
N ARG A 166 -23.68 -12.81 -5.56
CA ARG A 166 -22.37 -13.04 -4.91
C ARG A 166 -21.40 -13.78 -5.84
N LYS A 167 -21.86 -14.77 -6.60
CA LYS A 167 -21.03 -15.48 -7.59
C LYS A 167 -20.59 -14.53 -8.71
N THR A 168 -21.51 -13.73 -9.23
CA THR A 168 -21.20 -12.72 -10.25
C THR A 168 -20.17 -11.71 -9.75
N MET A 169 -20.31 -11.22 -8.52
CA MET A 169 -19.35 -10.28 -7.93
C MET A 169 -17.96 -10.89 -7.77
N LYS A 170 -17.86 -12.17 -7.38
CA LYS A 170 -16.56 -12.87 -7.31
C LYS A 170 -15.92 -13.03 -8.68
N ALA A 171 -16.68 -13.44 -9.69
CA ALA A 171 -16.18 -13.57 -11.05
C ALA A 171 -15.73 -12.21 -11.62
N LEU A 172 -16.47 -11.14 -11.32
CA LEU A 172 -16.07 -9.77 -11.68
C LEU A 172 -14.77 -9.35 -10.99
N GLN A 173 -14.65 -9.64 -9.68
CA GLN A 173 -13.42 -9.36 -8.95
C GLN A 173 -12.22 -10.08 -9.59
N GLU A 174 -12.35 -11.39 -9.86
CA GLU A 174 -11.28 -12.18 -10.52
C GLU A 174 -10.94 -11.62 -11.90
N ALA A 175 -11.94 -11.25 -12.71
CA ALA A 175 -11.73 -10.62 -14.00
C ALA A 175 -10.97 -9.29 -13.87
N LEU A 176 -11.29 -8.45 -12.88
CA LEU A 176 -10.56 -7.21 -12.61
C LEU A 176 -9.11 -7.48 -12.19
N GLU A 177 -8.89 -8.45 -11.29
CA GLU A 177 -7.56 -8.81 -10.80
C GLU A 177 -6.62 -9.26 -11.93
N ASN A 178 -7.16 -9.95 -12.94
CA ASN A 178 -6.41 -10.39 -14.10
C ASN A 178 -6.11 -9.27 -15.11
N ASN A 179 -6.72 -8.08 -14.98
CA ASN A 179 -6.66 -7.03 -16.01
C ASN A 179 -6.17 -5.66 -15.52
N TRP A 180 -5.95 -5.47 -14.22
CA TRP A 180 -5.63 -4.17 -13.66
C TRP A 180 -4.14 -3.83 -13.55
N GLU A 181 -3.23 -4.53 -14.24
CA GLU A 181 -1.76 -4.30 -14.11
C GLU A 181 -1.40 -2.82 -14.27
N THR A 182 -1.86 -2.17 -15.35
CA THR A 182 -1.61 -0.74 -15.60
C THR A 182 -2.22 0.15 -14.51
N PHE A 183 -3.41 -0.20 -14.01
CA PHE A 183 -4.07 0.53 -12.93
C PHE A 183 -3.31 0.37 -11.59
N GLY A 184 -2.81 -0.83 -11.31
CA GLY A 184 -1.99 -1.13 -10.14
C GLY A 184 -0.67 -0.37 -10.17
N LEU A 185 -0.01 -0.29 -11.34
CA LEU A 185 1.18 0.53 -11.52
C LEU A 185 0.88 2.03 -11.35
N ALA A 186 -0.20 2.53 -11.96
CA ALA A 186 -0.58 3.94 -11.87
C ALA A 186 -1.01 4.41 -10.46
N THR A 187 -1.45 3.48 -9.61
CA THR A 187 -1.92 3.74 -8.24
C THR A 187 -1.02 3.18 -7.15
N HIS A 188 0.06 2.50 -7.53
CA HIS A 188 1.05 1.89 -6.62
C HIS A 188 0.40 0.90 -5.65
N GLY A 189 -0.48 0.06 -6.19
CA GLY A 189 -1.22 -0.94 -5.43
C GLY A 189 -2.41 -0.42 -4.62
N LEU A 190 -2.53 0.90 -4.39
CA LEU A 190 -3.65 1.49 -3.62
C LEU A 190 -5.00 1.16 -4.25
N GLY A 191 -5.16 1.46 -5.54
CA GLY A 191 -6.39 1.24 -6.26
C GLY A 191 -6.84 -0.22 -6.20
N PRO A 192 -5.97 -1.17 -6.59
CA PRO A 192 -6.23 -2.59 -6.44
C PRO A 192 -6.68 -3.02 -5.04
N ALA A 193 -5.94 -2.61 -4.01
CA ALA A 193 -6.24 -2.96 -2.63
C ALA A 193 -7.60 -2.42 -2.18
N VAL A 194 -7.93 -1.17 -2.54
CA VAL A 194 -9.22 -0.55 -2.20
C VAL A 194 -10.39 -1.26 -2.89
N ILE A 195 -10.26 -1.60 -4.17
CA ILE A 195 -11.31 -2.33 -4.90
C ILE A 195 -11.53 -3.72 -4.29
N LYS A 196 -10.45 -4.49 -4.01
CA LYS A 196 -10.51 -5.79 -3.32
C LYS A 196 -11.27 -5.72 -2.00
N GLY A 197 -10.93 -4.73 -1.19
CA GLY A 197 -11.58 -4.52 0.09
C GLY A 197 -13.05 -4.10 -0.07
N THR A 198 -13.37 -3.31 -1.09
CA THR A 198 -14.77 -2.97 -1.43
C THR A 198 -15.61 -4.20 -1.76
N PHE A 199 -15.09 -5.13 -2.59
CA PHE A 199 -15.77 -6.41 -2.86
C PHE A 199 -15.96 -7.24 -1.59
N THR A 200 -14.98 -7.22 -0.69
CA THR A 200 -15.08 -7.92 0.61
C THR A 200 -16.22 -7.36 1.46
N ILE A 201 -16.38 -6.03 1.52
CA ILE A 201 -17.49 -5.39 2.23
C ILE A 201 -18.83 -5.73 1.58
N ILE A 202 -18.93 -5.69 0.25
CA ILE A 202 -20.14 -6.04 -0.48
C ILE A 202 -20.53 -7.50 -0.20
N ASP A 203 -19.59 -8.45 -0.27
CA ASP A 203 -19.83 -9.86 0.05
C ASP A 203 -20.28 -10.04 1.51
N ALA A 204 -19.73 -9.26 2.45
CA ALA A 204 -20.17 -9.26 3.84
C ALA A 204 -21.64 -8.79 3.99
N CYS A 205 -22.04 -7.71 3.32
CA CYS A 205 -23.43 -7.25 3.31
C CYS A 205 -24.38 -8.29 2.69
N LEU A 206 -23.99 -8.93 1.59
CA LEU A 206 -24.80 -9.96 0.94
C LEU A 206 -24.92 -11.22 1.82
N LYS A 207 -23.86 -11.61 2.54
CA LYS A 207 -23.93 -12.67 3.56
C LYS A 207 -24.90 -12.32 4.69
N GLU A 208 -24.89 -11.08 5.18
CA GLU A 208 -25.87 -10.63 6.18
C GLU A 208 -27.31 -10.68 5.63
N LYS A 209 -27.54 -10.30 4.36
CA LYS A 209 -28.86 -10.43 3.71
C LYS A 209 -29.34 -11.88 3.73
N ILE A 210 -28.47 -12.83 3.37
CA ILE A 210 -28.80 -14.27 3.43
C ILE A 210 -29.14 -14.72 4.85
N ARG A 211 -28.40 -14.27 5.88
CA ARG A 211 -28.70 -14.61 7.28
C ARG A 211 -30.05 -14.04 7.73
N ALA A 212 -30.36 -12.81 7.35
CA ALA A 212 -31.65 -12.18 7.66
C ALA A 212 -32.82 -12.91 6.98
N LEU A 213 -32.66 -13.32 5.71
CA LEU A 213 -33.65 -14.12 4.98
C LEU A 213 -33.91 -15.48 5.66
N LYS A 214 -32.84 -16.21 6.03
CA LYS A 214 -32.98 -17.48 6.78
C LYS A 214 -33.72 -17.31 8.10
N SER A 215 -33.51 -16.19 8.78
CA SER A 215 -34.17 -15.88 10.04
C SER A 215 -35.67 -15.58 9.88
N LYS A 216 -36.13 -15.18 8.69
CA LYS A 216 -37.56 -15.04 8.38
C LYS A 216 -38.23 -16.41 8.19
N VAL A 217 -37.61 -17.32 7.42
CA VAL A 217 -38.12 -18.68 7.22
C VAL A 217 -38.39 -19.38 8.55
N SER A 218 -37.46 -19.30 9.50
CA SER A 218 -37.60 -19.92 10.83
C SER A 218 -38.67 -19.28 11.73
N LYS A 219 -39.22 -18.11 11.38
CA LYS A 219 -40.29 -17.46 12.15
C LYS A 219 -41.68 -17.68 11.56
N ASP A 220 -41.73 -18.11 10.30
CA ASP A 220 -42.98 -18.38 9.57
C ASP A 220 -43.37 -19.89 9.63
N GLU A 221 -42.52 -20.74 10.22
CA GLU A 221 -42.78 -22.14 10.62
C GLU A 221 -43.14 -22.24 12.11
#